data_AF-A0A925PJ92-F1
#
_entry.id   AF-A0A925PJ92-F1
#
_cell.length_a   1.000
_cell.length_b   1.000
_cell.length_c   1.000
_cell.angle_alpha   90.00
_cell.angle_beta   90.00
_cell.angle_gamma   90.00
#
_symmetry.space_group_name_H-M   'P 1'
#
loop_
_entity.id
_entity.type
_entity.pdbx_description
1 polymer ?
#
loop_
_entity_poly.entity_id
_entity_poly.type
_entity_poly.pdbx_seq_one_letter_code
_entity_poly.pdbx_strand_id
1 'polypeptide(L)'
;MNMPIGMMVLLVVGVLVYFGIAHRILDRMRLTDKQALLFIAAIIVGSFIDIPLMRTPVELTVNVGGALLPALLAIWLIYKADETAERVRAILATLAVAGAVYLGSRYLQSEPENMFLDPKLIYGVSAGLIAYLAGRSRRSAFIGGVLGIVLSDIVH
;
A
#
# COMPACT_ATOMS: atom_id res chain seq x y z
N MET A 1 -9.49 -20.45 12.61
CA MET A 1 -8.58 -19.28 12.46
C MET A 1 -8.95 -18.60 11.16
N ASN A 2 -9.59 -17.43 11.22
CA ASN A 2 -9.83 -16.64 10.01
C ASN A 2 -8.51 -15.95 9.65
N MET A 3 -7.88 -16.33 8.54
CA MET A 3 -6.69 -15.61 8.04
C MET A 3 -7.10 -14.17 7.73
N PRO A 4 -6.32 -13.15 8.11
CA PRO A 4 -6.59 -11.78 7.69
C PRO A 4 -6.68 -11.70 6.17
N ILE A 5 -7.70 -11.04 5.64
CA ILE A 5 -7.95 -10.95 4.19
C ILE A 5 -6.72 -10.42 3.45
N GLY A 6 -5.99 -9.46 4.03
CA GLY A 6 -4.74 -8.94 3.46
C GLY A 6 -3.66 -10.02 3.26
N MET A 7 -3.52 -10.96 4.20
CA MET A 7 -2.55 -12.06 4.09
C MET A 7 -2.98 -13.05 3.00
N MET A 8 -4.28 -13.32 2.88
CA MET A 8 -4.81 -14.15 1.79
C MET A 8 -4.56 -13.52 0.42
N VAL A 9 -4.85 -12.22 0.26
CA VAL A 9 -4.59 -11.48 -0.97
C VAL A 9 -3.09 -11.49 -1.31
N LEU A 10 -2.23 -11.25 -0.32
CA LEU A 10 -0.79 -11.25 -0.51
C LEU A 10 -0.25 -12.62 -0.95
N LEU A 11 -0.76 -13.72 -0.37
CA LEU A 11 -0.40 -15.07 -0.78
C LEU A 11 -0.86 -15.37 -2.21
N VAL A 12 -2.09 -15.00 -2.57
CA VAL A 12 -2.60 -15.15 -3.94
C VAL A 12 -1.73 -14.36 -4.92
N VAL A 13 -1.38 -13.11 -4.61
CA VAL A 13 -0.46 -12.30 -5.42
C VAL A 13 0.90 -12.99 -5.53
N GLY A 14 1.44 -13.54 -4.44
CA GLY A 14 2.68 -14.32 -4.45
C GLY A 14 2.64 -15.50 -5.42
N VAL A 15 1.54 -16.26 -5.41
CA VAL A 15 1.33 -17.36 -6.36
C VAL A 15 1.28 -16.86 -7.81
N LEU A 16 0.55 -15.77 -8.08
CA LEU A 16 0.48 -15.18 -9.43
C LEU A 16 1.85 -14.72 -9.94
N VAL A 17 2.67 -14.14 -9.06
CA VAL A 17 4.05 -13.73 -9.39
C VAL A 17 4.92 -14.97 -9.65
N TYR A 18 4.80 -16.02 -8.83
CA TYR A 18 5.59 -17.24 -8.98
C TYR A 18 5.33 -17.94 -10.33
N PHE A 19 4.06 -17.99 -10.77
CA PHE A 19 3.69 -18.51 -12.08
C PHE A 19 3.97 -17.55 -13.25
N GLY A 20 4.59 -16.38 -12.98
CA GLY A 20 4.93 -15.39 -14.01
C GLY A 20 3.72 -14.66 -14.59
N ILE A 21 2.52 -14.77 -14.01
CA ILE A 21 1.32 -14.08 -14.51
C ILE A 21 1.49 -12.56 -14.41
N ALA A 22 2.21 -12.10 -13.38
CA ALA A 22 2.48 -10.70 -13.12
C ALA A 22 3.70 -10.11 -13.87
N HIS A 23 4.46 -10.89 -14.66
CA HIS A 23 5.73 -10.47 -15.29
C HIS A 23 5.62 -9.10 -15.98
N ARG A 24 4.60 -8.89 -16.84
CA ARG A 24 4.42 -7.62 -17.56
C ARG A 24 4.18 -6.44 -16.62
N ILE A 25 3.53 -6.66 -15.49
CA ILE A 25 3.28 -5.61 -14.50
C ILE A 25 4.59 -5.27 -13.80
N LEU A 26 5.30 -6.29 -13.33
CA LEU A 26 6.58 -6.17 -12.64
C LEU A 26 7.67 -5.54 -13.51
N ASP A 27 7.76 -5.91 -14.79
CA ASP A 27 8.68 -5.32 -15.77
C ASP A 27 8.49 -3.80 -15.88
N ARG A 28 7.24 -3.34 -15.90
CA ARG A 28 6.94 -1.89 -15.94
C ARG A 28 7.24 -1.18 -14.62
N MET A 29 7.29 -1.93 -13.52
CA MET A 29 7.76 -1.46 -12.21
C MET A 29 9.28 -1.60 -12.05
N ARG A 30 10.01 -2.13 -13.04
CA ARG A 30 11.44 -2.47 -12.95
C ARG A 30 11.76 -3.43 -11.81
N LEU A 31 10.82 -4.31 -11.52
CA LEU A 31 10.97 -5.40 -10.56
C LEU A 31 11.11 -6.70 -11.31
N THR A 32 12.08 -7.51 -10.93
CA THR A 32 12.16 -8.91 -11.37
C THR A 32 11.20 -9.76 -10.54
N ASP A 33 10.74 -10.87 -11.09
CA ASP A 33 9.88 -11.83 -10.36
C ASP A 33 10.52 -12.28 -9.04
N LYS A 34 11.85 -12.49 -9.03
CA LYS A 34 12.61 -12.84 -7.82
C LYS A 34 12.56 -11.73 -6.77
N GLN A 35 12.73 -10.47 -7.16
CA GLN A 35 12.63 -9.34 -6.24
C GLN A 35 11.21 -9.20 -5.69
N ALA A 36 10.19 -9.36 -6.52
CA ALA A 36 8.80 -9.30 -6.10
C ALA A 36 8.47 -10.42 -5.10
N LEU A 37 8.86 -11.67 -5.36
CA LEU A 37 8.67 -12.78 -4.43
C LEU A 37 9.43 -12.57 -3.10
N LEU A 38 10.66 -12.06 -3.16
CA LEU A 38 11.43 -11.75 -1.96
C LEU A 38 10.73 -10.68 -1.11
N PHE A 39 10.21 -9.62 -1.74
CA PHE A 39 9.45 -8.58 -1.05
C PHE A 39 8.15 -9.11 -0.45
N ILE A 40 7.42 -9.97 -1.18
CA ILE A 40 6.20 -10.60 -0.66
C ILE A 40 6.51 -11.45 0.57
N ALA A 41 7.54 -12.30 0.49
CA ALA A 41 7.98 -13.10 1.64
C ALA A 41 8.43 -12.22 2.82
N ALA A 42 9.18 -11.15 2.55
CA ALA A 42 9.61 -10.21 3.58
C ALA A 42 8.43 -9.48 4.23
N ILE A 43 7.40 -9.10 3.46
CA ILE A 43 6.16 -8.51 4.00
C ILE A 43 5.44 -9.51 4.90
N ILE A 44 5.33 -10.78 4.49
CA ILE A 44 4.69 -11.82 5.31
C ILE A 44 5.43 -11.98 6.63
N VAL A 45 6.75 -12.18 6.61
CA VAL A 45 7.55 -12.35 7.83
C VAL A 45 7.55 -11.07 8.68
N GLY A 46 7.73 -9.91 8.04
CA GLY A 46 7.72 -8.60 8.69
C GLY A 46 6.36 -8.24 9.30
N SER A 47 5.26 -8.86 8.85
CA SER A 47 3.93 -8.58 9.43
C SER A 47 3.81 -9.01 10.89
N PHE A 48 4.69 -9.89 11.36
CA PHE A 48 4.78 -10.32 12.76
C PHE A 48 5.72 -9.46 13.61
N ILE A 49 6.28 -8.39 13.03
CA ILE A 49 7.27 -7.53 13.69
C ILE A 49 6.70 -6.11 13.80
N ASP A 50 6.47 -5.67 15.03
CA ASP A 50 6.04 -4.30 15.35
C ASP A 50 7.16 -3.53 16.03
N ILE A 51 7.52 -2.39 15.45
CA ILE A 51 8.54 -1.50 16.00
C ILE A 51 7.84 -0.38 16.78
N PRO A 52 8.01 -0.28 18.11
CA PRO A 52 7.47 0.83 18.88
C PRO A 52 8.29 2.09 18.61
N LEU A 53 7.65 3.14 18.11
CA LEU A 53 8.29 4.45 17.90
C LEU A 53 8.11 5.36 19.12
N MET A 54 6.93 5.33 19.74
CA MET A 54 6.63 6.13 20.92
C MET A 54 5.68 5.36 21.84
N ARG A 55 5.88 5.46 23.15
CA ARG A 55 5.08 4.75 24.16
C ARG A 55 4.27 5.69 25.05
N THR A 56 4.52 6.99 25.00
CA THR A 56 3.88 7.99 25.87
C THR A 56 3.95 9.34 25.17
N PRO A 57 2.86 10.13 25.07
CA PRO A 57 1.52 9.92 25.62
C PRO A 57 0.61 8.98 24.80
N VAL A 58 1.01 8.63 23.58
CA VAL A 58 0.27 7.71 22.68
C VAL A 58 1.21 6.59 22.26
N GLU A 59 0.72 5.34 22.30
CA GLU A 59 1.44 4.19 21.75
C GLU A 59 1.41 4.24 20.22
N LEU A 60 2.54 4.62 19.64
CA LEU A 60 2.73 4.64 18.19
C LEU A 60 3.68 3.50 17.82
N THR A 61 3.14 2.53 17.10
CA THR A 61 3.85 1.36 16.60
C THR A 61 3.81 1.37 15.08
N VAL A 62 4.87 0.84 14.46
CA VAL A 62 4.95 0.66 13.01
C VAL A 62 5.20 -0.80 12.71
N ASN A 63 4.25 -1.41 12.00
CA ASN A 63 4.39 -2.78 11.53
C ASN A 63 5.35 -2.86 10.34
N VAL A 64 6.33 -3.76 10.41
CA VAL A 64 7.39 -3.86 9.40
C VAL A 64 6.81 -4.33 8.05
N GLY A 65 5.95 -5.34 8.06
CA GLY A 65 5.34 -5.88 6.85
C GLY A 65 4.21 -4.99 6.30
N GLY A 66 3.42 -4.40 7.19
CA GLY A 66 2.22 -3.63 6.84
C GLY A 66 2.50 -2.22 6.36
N ALA A 67 3.52 -1.55 6.93
CA ALA A 67 3.80 -0.15 6.63
C ALA A 67 5.23 0.06 6.10
N LEU A 68 6.24 -0.43 6.83
CA LEU A 68 7.64 -0.08 6.54
C LEU A 68 8.14 -0.64 5.20
N LEU A 69 8.02 -1.95 4.98
CA LEU A 69 8.51 -2.59 3.75
C LEU A 69 7.76 -2.10 2.50
N PRO A 70 6.43 -1.97 2.49
CA PRO A 70 5.70 -1.35 1.37
C PRO A 70 6.17 0.08 1.09
N ALA A 71 6.33 0.91 2.12
CA ALA A 71 6.80 2.28 1.96
C ALA A 71 8.22 2.34 1.39
N LEU A 72 9.13 1.49 1.87
CA LEU A 72 10.49 1.38 1.33
C LEU A 72 10.49 0.96 -0.14
N LEU A 73 9.64 0.00 -0.53
CA LEU A 73 9.50 -0.40 -1.93
C LEU A 73 8.99 0.76 -2.78
N ALA A 74 7.98 1.49 -2.32
CA ALA A 74 7.45 2.65 -3.02
C ALA A 74 8.51 3.76 -3.19
N ILE A 75 9.26 4.07 -2.14
CA ILE A 75 10.37 5.03 -2.17
C ILE A 75 11.44 4.59 -3.18
N TRP A 76 11.84 3.32 -3.16
CA TRP A 76 12.79 2.77 -4.12
C TRP A 76 12.31 2.92 -5.57
N LEU A 77 11.02 2.68 -5.82
CA LEU A 77 10.41 2.83 -7.15
C LEU A 77 10.40 4.28 -7.65
N ILE A 78 10.27 5.27 -6.74
CA ILE A 78 10.40 6.70 -7.09
C ILE A 78 11.81 6.98 -7.62
N TYR A 79 12.85 6.51 -6.92
CA TYR A 79 14.24 6.71 -7.34
C TYR A 79 14.54 6.02 -8.67
N LYS A 80 13.95 4.85 -8.92
CA LYS A 80 14.08 4.08 -10.16
C LYS A 80 13.30 4.65 -11.34
N ALA A 81 12.44 5.65 -11.13
CA ALA A 81 11.72 6.35 -12.22
C ALA A 81 12.69 7.21 -13.04
N ASP A 82 12.72 6.99 -14.35
CA ASP A 82 13.60 7.72 -15.27
C ASP A 82 13.08 9.12 -15.57
N GLU A 83 11.76 9.30 -15.57
CA GLU A 83 11.12 10.54 -15.99
C GLU A 83 10.59 11.35 -14.80
N THR A 84 10.95 12.64 -14.76
CA THR A 84 10.46 13.58 -13.73
C THR A 84 8.93 13.67 -13.72
N ALA A 85 8.28 13.62 -14.89
CA ALA A 85 6.83 13.64 -14.99
C ALA A 85 6.18 12.43 -14.28
N GLU A 86 6.80 11.25 -14.32
CA GLU A 86 6.31 10.07 -13.62
C GLU A 86 6.41 10.22 -12.10
N ARG A 87 7.51 10.81 -11.62
CA ARG A 87 7.70 11.12 -10.19
C ARG A 87 6.65 12.11 -9.69
N VAL A 88 6.42 13.19 -10.45
CA VAL A 88 5.39 14.19 -10.10
C VAL A 88 4.01 13.54 -10.07
N ARG A 89 3.64 12.72 -11.07
CA ARG A 89 2.36 11.98 -11.05
C ARG A 89 2.24 11.05 -9.84
N ALA A 90 3.32 10.37 -9.45
CA ALA A 90 3.30 9.50 -8.27
C ALA A 90 3.07 10.30 -6.96
N ILE A 91 3.69 11.47 -6.83
CA ILE A 91 3.48 12.38 -5.68
C ILE A 91 2.04 12.90 -5.69
N LEU A 92 1.53 13.36 -6.83
CA LEU A 92 0.14 13.84 -6.94
C LEU A 92 -0.87 12.73 -6.63
N ALA A 93 -0.62 11.50 -7.09
CA ALA A 93 -1.44 10.33 -6.76
C ALA A 93 -1.38 10.01 -5.25
N THR A 94 -0.20 10.10 -4.64
CA THR A 94 -0.01 9.93 -3.19
C THR A 94 -0.86 10.93 -2.41
N LEU A 95 -0.79 12.21 -2.76
CA LEU A 95 -1.57 13.28 -2.11
C LEU A 95 -3.08 13.09 -2.34
N ALA A 96 -3.50 12.69 -3.54
CA ALA A 96 -4.90 12.44 -3.86
C ALA A 96 -5.47 11.28 -3.03
N VAL A 97 -4.73 10.18 -2.90
CA VAL A 97 -5.12 9.05 -2.04
C VAL A 97 -5.17 9.48 -0.58
N ALA A 98 -4.12 10.12 -0.07
CA ALA A 98 -4.07 10.56 1.33
C ALA A 98 -5.25 11.49 1.68
N GLY A 99 -5.53 12.47 0.81
CA GLY A 99 -6.67 13.38 0.98
C GLY A 99 -8.01 12.66 0.92
N ALA A 100 -8.19 11.73 -0.02
CA ALA A 100 -9.44 10.97 -0.14
C ALA A 100 -9.68 10.04 1.06
N VAL A 101 -8.64 9.36 1.55
CA VAL A 101 -8.73 8.49 2.73
C VAL A 101 -8.99 9.34 3.97
N TYR A 102 -8.30 10.47 4.15
CA TYR A 102 -8.54 11.40 5.26
C TYR A 102 -9.97 11.96 5.28
N LEU A 103 -10.51 12.36 4.13
CA LEU A 103 -11.90 12.80 4.04
C LEU A 103 -12.85 11.62 4.30
N GLY A 104 -12.54 10.44 3.76
CA GLY A 104 -13.31 9.23 3.96
C GLY A 104 -13.39 8.83 5.43
N SER A 105 -12.30 8.91 6.17
CA SER A 105 -12.29 8.62 7.61
C SER A 105 -12.97 9.69 8.47
N ARG A 106 -13.19 10.90 7.94
CA ARG A 106 -13.97 11.94 8.60
C ARG A 106 -15.47 11.83 8.31
N TYR A 107 -15.86 11.43 7.10
CA TYR A 107 -17.26 11.44 6.64
C TYR A 107 -17.93 10.07 6.62
N LEU A 108 -17.19 8.96 6.49
CA LEU A 108 -17.72 7.59 6.55
C LEU A 108 -17.73 7.01 7.97
N GLN A 109 -17.50 7.81 9.03
CA GLN A 109 -17.67 7.33 10.40
C GLN A 109 -19.13 6.89 10.59
N SER A 110 -19.36 5.60 10.44
CA SER A 110 -20.66 4.96 10.56
C SER A 110 -20.50 3.87 11.61
N GLU A 111 -21.46 3.71 12.51
CA GLU A 111 -21.38 2.69 13.54
C GLU A 111 -21.13 1.31 12.88
N PRO A 112 -20.10 0.55 13.31
CA PRO A 112 -19.71 -0.74 12.70
C PRO A 112 -20.86 -1.74 12.61
N GLU A 113 -21.86 -1.59 13.47
CA GLU A 113 -23.04 -2.46 13.62
C GLU A 113 -23.97 -2.44 12.40
N ASN A 114 -23.93 -1.38 11.59
CA ASN A 114 -24.79 -1.21 10.40
C ASN A 114 -24.06 -1.40 9.06
N MET A 115 -22.76 -1.73 9.06
CA MET A 115 -21.97 -1.82 7.83
C MET A 115 -21.72 -3.26 7.40
N PHE A 116 -22.09 -3.58 6.16
CA PHE A 116 -21.80 -4.87 5.52
C PHE A 116 -20.32 -5.11 5.23
N LEU A 117 -19.49 -4.05 5.25
CA LEU A 117 -18.09 -4.10 4.83
C LEU A 117 -17.24 -3.21 5.73
N ASP A 118 -16.08 -3.72 6.17
CA ASP A 118 -15.15 -2.98 7.03
C ASP A 118 -14.70 -1.67 6.35
N PRO A 119 -14.85 -0.50 7.00
CA PRO A 119 -14.37 0.78 6.47
C PRO A 119 -12.93 0.75 5.96
N LYS A 120 -12.04 -0.03 6.59
CA LYS A 120 -10.64 -0.16 6.17
C LYS A 120 -10.50 -0.82 4.81
N LEU A 121 -11.36 -1.79 4.48
CA LEU A 121 -11.40 -2.38 3.14
C LEU A 121 -11.90 -1.36 2.11
N ILE A 122 -12.87 -0.52 2.48
CA ILE A 122 -13.34 0.56 1.61
C ILE A 122 -12.18 1.52 1.32
N TYR A 123 -11.45 1.97 2.34
CA TYR A 123 -10.29 2.85 2.17
C TYR A 123 -9.21 2.22 1.28
N GLY A 124 -8.89 0.94 1.48
CA GLY A 124 -7.91 0.22 0.66
C GLY A 124 -8.32 0.12 -0.82
N VAL A 125 -9.58 -0.21 -1.11
CA VAL A 125 -10.10 -0.28 -2.48
C VAL A 125 -10.14 1.10 -3.13
N SER A 126 -10.63 2.12 -2.40
CA SER A 126 -10.65 3.50 -2.88
C SER A 126 -9.25 4.02 -3.19
N ALA A 127 -8.28 3.74 -2.31
CA ALA A 127 -6.89 4.13 -2.51
C ALA A 127 -6.29 3.51 -3.78
N GLY A 128 -6.49 2.20 -3.99
CA GLY A 128 -6.04 1.53 -5.20
C GLY A 128 -6.65 2.12 -6.46
N LEU A 129 -7.96 2.41 -6.45
CA LEU A 129 -8.67 2.99 -7.60
C LEU A 129 -8.19 4.41 -7.91
N ILE A 130 -8.11 5.27 -6.90
CA ILE A 130 -7.65 6.66 -7.05
C ILE A 130 -6.22 6.69 -7.55
N ALA A 131 -5.34 5.88 -6.96
CA ALA A 131 -3.94 5.80 -7.39
C ALA A 131 -3.81 5.31 -8.82
N TYR A 132 -4.62 4.33 -9.24
CA TYR A 132 -4.64 3.83 -10.61
C TYR A 132 -5.05 4.93 -11.61
N LEU A 133 -6.12 5.68 -11.30
CA LEU A 133 -6.63 6.75 -12.15
C LEU A 133 -5.66 7.96 -12.21
N ALA A 134 -5.12 8.37 -11.08
CA ALA A 134 -4.23 9.54 -10.98
C ALA A 134 -2.81 9.24 -11.48
N GLY A 135 -2.29 8.05 -11.19
CA GLY A 135 -0.89 7.69 -11.45
C GLY A 135 -0.55 7.52 -12.93
N ARG A 136 -1.53 7.06 -13.75
CA ARG A 136 -1.39 6.77 -15.20
C ARG A 136 -0.30 5.76 -15.59
N SER A 137 0.50 5.27 -14.64
CA SER A 137 1.46 4.18 -14.80
C SER A 137 1.29 3.19 -13.65
N ARG A 138 1.68 1.93 -13.88
CA ARG A 138 1.61 0.85 -12.86
C ARG A 138 2.45 1.19 -11.64
N ARG A 139 3.59 1.84 -11.87
CA ARG A 139 4.52 2.26 -10.83
C ARG A 139 3.97 3.43 -10.02
N SER A 140 3.52 4.49 -10.68
CA SER A 140 2.90 5.63 -10.01
C SER A 140 1.64 5.24 -9.25
N ALA A 141 0.85 4.28 -9.76
CA ALA A 141 -0.32 3.75 -9.07
C ALA A 141 0.07 2.98 -7.79
N PHE A 142 1.08 2.12 -7.85
CA PHE A 142 1.57 1.43 -6.65
C PHE A 142 2.11 2.42 -5.61
N ILE A 143 2.96 3.37 -6.04
CA ILE A 143 3.54 4.40 -5.16
C ILE A 143 2.44 5.23 -4.52
N GLY A 144 1.49 5.73 -5.32
CA GLY A 144 0.39 6.57 -4.86
C GLY A 144 -0.53 5.86 -3.87
N GLY A 145 -0.88 4.60 -4.14
CA GLY A 145 -1.72 3.81 -3.24
C GLY A 145 -1.03 3.52 -1.91
N VAL A 146 0.23 3.10 -1.94
CA VAL A 146 0.99 2.72 -0.74
C VAL A 146 1.35 3.94 0.10
N LEU A 147 2.04 4.93 -0.50
CA LEU A 147 2.46 6.11 0.24
C LEU A 147 1.26 6.98 0.63
N GLY A 148 0.18 6.95 -0.16
CA GLY A 148 -1.03 7.71 0.16
C GLY A 148 -1.70 7.20 1.44
N ILE A 149 -1.79 5.88 1.61
CA ILE A 149 -2.30 5.24 2.83
C ILE A 149 -1.38 5.52 4.02
N VAL A 150 -0.07 5.34 3.85
CA VAL A 150 0.90 5.64 4.91
C VAL A 150 0.83 7.11 5.33
N LEU A 151 0.68 8.02 4.37
CA LEU A 151 0.55 9.44 4.65
C LEU A 151 -0.78 9.78 5.34
N SER A 152 -1.90 9.14 4.97
CA SER A 152 -3.16 9.36 5.66
C SER A 152 -3.12 8.92 7.12
N ASP A 153 -2.40 7.84 7.43
CA ASP A 153 -2.26 7.32 8.80
C ASP A 153 -1.44 8.25 9.70
N ILE A 154 -0.50 9.03 9.14
CA ILE A 154 0.29 10.03 9.89
C ILE A 154 -0.54 11.27 10.22
N VAL A 155 -1.50 11.62 9.36
CA VAL A 155 -2.34 12.82 9.49
C VAL A 155 -3.59 12.54 10.34
N HIS A 156 -3.93 11.26 10.53
CA HIS A 156 -5.03 10.79 11.38
C HIS A 156 -4.74 10.95 12.87
#